data_AF-A0A917ME98-F1
#
_entry.id   AF-A0A917ME98-F1
#
_cell.length_a   1.000
_cell.length_b   1.000
_cell.length_c   1.000
_cell.angle_alpha   90.00
_cell.angle_beta   90.00
_cell.angle_gamma   90.00
#
_symmetry.space_group_name_H-M   'P 1'
#
loop_
_entity.id
_entity.type
_entity.pdbx_description
1 polymer ?
#
loop_
_entity_poly.entity_id
_entity_poly.type
_entity_poly.pdbx_seq_one_letter_code
_entity_poly.pdbx_strand_id
1 'polypeptide(L)'
;MYKILSGLTASLNDHLRIMFRLKEDIVLLSPLKDTSGNLPTNRVSICLTGIERETAGGISFGQRPAGQNKVGLSAPSWHLNVFVLIAVVFPEKQYGESIRILTAIISYLQKNTVLPLDDVDRPVSVDPVNLSSHDLSNLWSMMGISYIPSVFCRMRMLTIDEQEIIDLSAVVGEQQLDTGTV
;
A
#
# COMPACT_ATOMS: atom_id res chain seq x y z
N MET A 1 3.14 -5.73 -2.65
CA MET A 1 3.36 -4.48 -1.88
C MET A 1 4.53 -3.68 -2.41
N TYR A 2 5.77 -4.20 -2.43
CA TYR A 2 6.95 -3.49 -2.92
C TYR A 2 6.72 -2.82 -4.29
N LYS A 3 6.24 -3.58 -5.29
CA LYS A 3 5.90 -3.08 -6.64
C LYS A 3 4.97 -1.86 -6.65
N ILE A 4 4.04 -1.81 -5.70
CA ILE A 4 3.05 -0.73 -5.59
C ILE A 4 3.70 0.55 -5.05
N LEU A 5 4.52 0.41 -4.00
CA LEU A 5 5.26 1.54 -3.44
C LEU A 5 6.35 2.05 -4.40
N SER A 6 7.03 1.15 -5.11
CA SER A 6 8.01 1.54 -6.14
C SER A 6 7.32 2.20 -7.35
N GLY A 7 6.14 1.73 -7.75
CA GLY A 7 5.35 2.35 -8.80
C GLY A 7 4.87 3.77 -8.44
N LEU A 8 4.38 3.96 -7.21
CA LEU A 8 4.06 5.30 -6.68
C LEU A 8 5.31 6.21 -6.66
N THR A 9 6.46 5.66 -6.25
CA THR A 9 7.74 6.38 -6.24
C THR A 9 8.12 6.87 -7.64
N ALA A 10 8.08 5.98 -8.64
CA ALA A 10 8.39 6.31 -10.02
C ALA A 10 7.43 7.38 -10.59
N SER A 11 6.12 7.20 -10.38
CA SER A 11 5.13 8.13 -10.93
C SER A 11 5.20 9.53 -10.29
N LEU A 12 5.49 9.61 -8.98
CA LEU A 12 5.77 10.89 -8.32
C LEU A 12 7.06 11.53 -8.82
N ASN A 13 8.12 10.76 -9.04
CA ASN A 13 9.35 11.28 -9.65
C ASN A 13 9.08 11.87 -11.03
N ASP A 14 8.34 11.16 -11.89
CA ASP A 14 7.98 11.67 -13.23
C ASP A 14 7.22 12.99 -13.15
N HIS A 15 6.24 13.07 -12.24
CA HIS A 15 5.48 14.29 -12.02
C HIS A 15 6.35 15.46 -11.57
N LEU A 16 7.17 15.26 -10.53
CA LEU A 16 8.03 16.31 -9.97
C LEU A 16 9.15 16.71 -10.93
N ARG A 17 9.68 15.77 -11.70
CA ARG A 17 10.71 16.03 -12.72
C ARG A 17 10.19 16.99 -13.77
N ILE A 18 8.96 16.80 -14.25
CA ILE A 18 8.32 17.69 -15.23
C ILE A 18 8.04 19.05 -14.58
N MET A 19 7.45 19.07 -13.39
CA MET A 19 6.99 20.31 -12.75
C MET A 19 8.13 21.23 -12.33
N PHE A 20 9.22 20.67 -11.79
CA PHE A 20 10.34 21.43 -11.24
C PHE A 20 11.63 21.35 -12.09
N ARG A 21 11.59 20.67 -13.24
CA ARG A 21 12.75 20.46 -14.13
C ARG A 21 13.94 19.82 -13.40
N LEU A 22 13.65 18.85 -12.54
CA LEU A 22 14.67 18.14 -11.78
C LEU A 22 15.56 17.33 -12.72
N LYS A 23 16.85 17.26 -12.42
CA LYS A 23 17.81 16.43 -13.17
C LYS A 23 17.91 15.01 -12.62
N GLU A 24 17.54 14.85 -11.36
CA GLU A 24 17.68 13.62 -10.60
C GLU A 24 16.38 13.35 -9.85
N ASP A 25 16.18 12.08 -9.52
CA ASP A 25 15.03 11.62 -8.76
C ASP A 25 15.21 11.93 -7.29
N ILE A 26 14.20 12.57 -6.71
CA ILE A 26 14.23 12.97 -5.31
C ILE A 26 13.27 12.13 -4.46
N VAL A 27 12.33 11.41 -5.08
CA VAL A 27 11.38 10.54 -4.38
C VAL A 27 11.99 9.16 -4.22
N LEU A 28 12.03 8.68 -2.97
CA LEU A 28 12.65 7.40 -2.61
C LEU A 28 11.72 6.61 -1.68
N LEU A 29 11.70 5.29 -1.85
CA LEU A 29 11.17 4.37 -0.86
C LEU A 29 12.24 4.18 0.23
N SER A 30 12.12 4.94 1.32
CA SER A 30 13.17 5.02 2.35
C SER A 30 12.61 5.34 3.73
N PRO A 31 13.29 4.93 4.81
CA PRO A 31 12.97 5.41 6.15
C PRO A 31 13.18 6.93 6.25
N LEU A 32 12.47 7.57 7.18
CA LEU A 32 12.63 9.01 7.41
C LEU A 32 13.93 9.33 8.15
N LYS A 33 14.28 8.51 9.14
CA LYS A 33 15.55 8.63 9.85
C LYS A 33 16.64 7.92 9.04
N ASP A 34 17.68 8.66 8.70
CA ASP A 34 18.88 8.09 8.10
C ASP A 34 19.90 7.77 9.18
N THR A 35 19.96 6.50 9.59
CA THR A 35 20.98 6.02 10.54
C THR A 35 22.32 5.76 9.87
N SER A 36 22.31 5.54 8.55
CA SER A 36 23.49 5.14 7.78
C SER A 36 24.30 6.32 7.22
N GLY A 37 23.67 7.49 7.09
CA GLY A 37 24.25 8.68 6.47
C GLY A 37 24.33 8.62 4.94
N ASN A 38 23.69 7.63 4.31
CA ASN A 38 23.77 7.39 2.86
C ASN A 38 22.58 7.98 2.09
N LEU A 39 21.54 8.47 2.76
CA LEU A 39 20.38 9.03 2.08
C LEU A 39 20.62 10.49 1.69
N PRO A 40 20.15 10.93 0.51
CA PRO A 40 20.25 12.33 0.12
C PRO A 40 19.59 13.27 1.13
N THR A 41 20.21 14.43 1.34
CA THR A 41 19.73 15.45 2.27
C THR A 41 18.46 16.13 1.80
N ASN A 42 18.29 16.28 0.49
CA ASN A 42 17.07 16.77 -0.16
C ASN A 42 16.36 15.59 -0.82
N ARG A 43 15.32 15.09 -0.16
CA ARG A 43 14.53 13.97 -0.70
C ARG A 43 13.08 14.03 -0.28
N VAL A 44 12.25 13.32 -1.01
CA VAL A 44 10.90 12.95 -0.61
C VAL A 44 10.95 11.48 -0.23
N SER A 45 10.63 11.15 1.02
CA SER A 45 10.59 9.75 1.49
C SER A 45 9.16 9.26 1.50
N ILE A 46 8.92 8.14 0.83
CA ILE A 46 7.71 7.33 1.00
C ILE A 46 8.04 6.27 2.04
N CYS A 47 7.39 6.34 3.19
CA CYS A 47 7.62 5.46 4.32
C CYS A 47 6.36 4.64 4.63
N LEU A 48 6.50 3.32 4.75
CA LEU A 48 5.44 2.45 5.25
C LEU A 48 5.29 2.65 6.76
N THR A 49 4.11 3.03 7.21
CA THR A 49 3.85 3.31 8.64
C THR A 49 2.97 2.27 9.30
N GLY A 50 2.16 1.55 8.53
CA GLY A 50 1.23 0.58 9.06
C GLY A 50 0.56 -0.24 7.98
N ILE A 51 0.04 -1.41 8.39
CA ILE A 51 -0.71 -2.32 7.55
C ILE A 51 -1.91 -2.78 8.37
N GLU A 52 -3.10 -2.70 7.78
CA GLU A 52 -4.32 -3.20 8.38
C GLU A 52 -4.98 -4.17 7.40
N ARG A 53 -5.57 -5.24 7.95
CA ARG A 53 -6.41 -6.14 7.16
C ARG A 53 -7.82 -5.58 7.09
N GLU A 54 -8.33 -5.45 5.87
CA GLU A 54 -9.74 -5.17 5.61
C GLU A 54 -10.55 -6.44 5.86
N THR A 55 -11.49 -6.37 6.82
CA THR A 55 -12.34 -7.49 7.23
C THR A 55 -13.81 -7.24 6.95
N ALA A 56 -14.20 -6.05 6.49
CA ALA A 56 -15.60 -5.70 6.23
C ALA A 56 -16.27 -6.58 5.15
N GLY A 57 -15.48 -7.19 4.26
CA GLY A 57 -15.95 -8.12 3.23
C GLY A 57 -16.17 -9.56 3.70
N GLY A 58 -15.90 -9.88 4.98
CA GLY A 58 -15.90 -11.25 5.48
C GLY A 58 -14.61 -12.03 5.16
N ILE A 59 -14.44 -13.19 5.80
CA ILE A 59 -13.30 -14.10 5.57
C ILE A 59 -13.85 -15.36 4.94
N SER A 60 -13.53 -15.60 3.67
CA SER A 60 -13.97 -16.79 2.93
C SER A 60 -12.77 -17.59 2.46
N PHE A 61 -12.70 -18.85 2.89
CA PHE A 61 -11.71 -19.80 2.38
C PHE A 61 -12.01 -20.11 0.92
N GLY A 62 -10.98 -20.07 0.08
CA GLY A 62 -11.12 -20.44 -1.32
C GLY A 62 -11.32 -21.95 -1.46
N GLN A 63 -12.17 -22.38 -2.38
CA GLN A 63 -12.25 -23.78 -2.79
C GLN A 63 -11.59 -23.92 -4.16
N ARG A 64 -10.68 -24.89 -4.29
CA ARG A 64 -9.96 -25.17 -5.55
C ARG A 64 -10.04 -26.65 -5.88
N PRO A 65 -10.13 -27.03 -7.16
CA PRO A 65 -10.01 -28.44 -7.55
C PRO A 65 -8.62 -28.96 -7.19
N ALA A 66 -8.56 -30.08 -6.46
CA ALA A 66 -7.32 -30.70 -6.00
C ALA A 66 -7.14 -32.15 -6.51
N GLY A 67 -7.55 -32.38 -7.76
CA GLY A 67 -7.59 -33.70 -8.40
C GLY A 67 -9.01 -34.20 -8.67
N GLN A 68 -9.15 -35.45 -9.13
CA GLN A 68 -10.45 -36.07 -9.35
C GLN A 68 -11.18 -36.27 -8.01
N ASN A 69 -12.40 -35.75 -7.89
CA ASN A 69 -13.27 -35.81 -6.70
C ASN A 69 -12.66 -35.25 -5.40
N LYS A 70 -11.69 -34.32 -5.49
CA LYS A 70 -11.15 -33.63 -4.31
C LYS A 70 -11.23 -32.12 -4.48
N VAL A 71 -11.71 -31.45 -3.44
CA VAL A 71 -11.67 -29.98 -3.33
C VAL A 71 -10.64 -29.64 -2.27
N GLY A 72 -9.63 -28.89 -2.67
CA GLY A 72 -8.69 -28.25 -1.78
C GLY A 72 -9.27 -26.97 -1.22
N LEU A 73 -9.12 -26.74 0.08
CA LEU A 73 -9.32 -25.44 0.68
C LEU A 73 -8.01 -24.66 0.55
N SER A 74 -8.09 -23.43 0.08
CA SER A 74 -6.97 -22.47 0.12
C SER A 74 -7.22 -21.44 1.21
N ALA A 75 -6.13 -20.89 1.75
CA ALA A 75 -6.22 -19.79 2.70
C ALA A 75 -7.04 -18.62 2.10
N PRO A 76 -7.82 -17.90 2.91
CA PRO A 76 -8.59 -16.75 2.44
C PRO A 76 -7.62 -15.64 2.02
N SER A 77 -7.87 -15.01 0.87
CA SER A 77 -7.05 -13.87 0.44
C SER A 77 -7.14 -12.73 1.46
N TRP A 78 -6.02 -12.06 1.72
CA TRP A 78 -5.98 -10.91 2.61
C TRP A 78 -6.08 -9.63 1.79
N HIS A 79 -7.16 -8.88 2.00
CA HIS A 79 -7.27 -7.52 1.54
C HIS A 79 -6.62 -6.60 2.56
N LEU A 80 -5.64 -5.81 2.14
CA LEU A 80 -4.84 -4.96 3.01
C LEU A 80 -5.06 -3.49 2.67
N ASN A 81 -5.17 -2.70 3.73
CA ASN A 81 -5.00 -1.26 3.73
C ASN A 81 -3.55 -0.96 4.17
N VAL A 82 -2.79 -0.29 3.32
CA VAL A 82 -1.41 0.08 3.59
C VAL A 82 -1.33 1.57 3.84
N PHE A 83 -0.78 1.95 4.99
CA PHE A 83 -0.60 3.34 5.38
C PHE A 83 0.81 3.79 5.05
N VAL A 84 0.90 4.89 4.32
CA VAL A 84 2.15 5.49 3.89
C VAL A 84 2.23 6.94 4.30
N LEU A 85 3.40 7.35 4.77
CA LEU A 85 3.74 8.74 4.99
C LEU A 85 4.65 9.18 3.86
N ILE A 86 4.22 10.21 3.12
CA ILE A 86 5.04 10.87 2.10
C ILE A 86 5.54 12.17 2.71
N ALA A 87 6.83 12.22 3.05
CA ALA A 87 7.42 13.37 3.73
C ALA A 87 8.56 14.01 2.92
N VAL A 88 8.62 15.33 2.95
CA VAL A 88 9.64 16.11 2.23
C VAL A 88 10.77 16.44 3.22
N VAL A 89 11.83 15.63 3.15
CA VAL A 89 13.00 15.70 4.02
C VAL A 89 14.01 16.65 3.39
N PHE A 90 13.91 17.92 3.73
CA PHE A 90 14.80 18.99 3.26
C PHE A 90 15.39 19.72 4.47
N PRO A 91 16.59 20.32 4.37
CA PRO A 91 17.15 21.16 5.43
C PRO A 91 16.23 22.33 5.77
N GLU A 92 16.24 22.79 7.03
CA GLU A 92 15.39 23.88 7.52
C GLU A 92 15.47 25.16 6.68
N LYS A 93 16.67 25.48 6.18
CA LYS A 93 16.91 26.64 5.28
C LYS A 93 16.10 26.59 3.98
N GLN A 94 15.60 25.41 3.61
CA GLN A 94 14.81 25.14 2.41
C GLN A 94 13.36 24.79 2.72
N TYR A 95 12.85 25.13 3.92
CA TYR A 95 11.48 24.81 4.31
C TYR A 95 10.43 25.33 3.30
N GLY A 96 10.60 26.55 2.77
CA GLY A 96 9.71 27.07 1.73
C GLY A 96 9.69 26.22 0.45
N GLU A 97 10.82 25.64 0.05
CA GLU A 97 10.90 24.71 -1.08
C GLU A 97 10.21 23.39 -0.76
N SER A 98 10.40 22.88 0.47
CA SER A 98 9.75 21.64 0.90
C SER A 98 8.23 21.71 0.85
N ILE A 99 7.64 22.88 1.17
CA ILE A 99 6.20 23.13 1.06
C ILE A 99 5.74 23.20 -0.40
N ARG A 100 6.55 23.77 -1.31
CA ARG A 100 6.25 23.77 -2.75
C ARG A 100 6.21 22.36 -3.32
N ILE A 101 7.20 21.55 -2.97
CA ILE A 101 7.25 20.12 -3.35
C ILE A 101 6.04 19.37 -2.77
N LEU A 102 5.72 19.57 -1.48
CA LEU A 102 4.54 18.94 -0.87
C LEU A 102 3.24 19.33 -1.57
N THR A 103 3.10 20.60 -1.96
CA THR A 103 1.92 21.08 -2.69
C THR A 103 1.78 20.41 -4.06
N ALA A 104 2.89 20.19 -4.76
CA ALA A 104 2.90 19.43 -6.00
C ALA A 104 2.52 17.97 -5.79
N ILE A 105 3.03 17.33 -4.74
CA ILE A 105 2.64 15.96 -4.35
C ILE A 105 1.14 15.88 -4.08
N ILE A 106 0.57 16.80 -3.30
CA ILE A 106 -0.87 16.85 -3.02
C ILE A 106 -1.67 17.03 -4.32
N SER A 107 -1.21 17.93 -5.21
CA SER A 107 -1.85 18.17 -6.51
C SER A 107 -1.83 16.92 -7.40
N TYR A 108 -0.73 16.16 -7.36
CA TYR A 108 -0.62 14.88 -8.05
C TYR A 108 -1.59 13.84 -7.50
N LEU A 109 -1.64 13.67 -6.17
CA LEU A 109 -2.52 12.70 -5.52
C LEU A 109 -4.00 13.02 -5.78
N GLN A 110 -4.37 14.30 -5.75
CA GLN A 110 -5.73 14.75 -6.05
C GLN A 110 -6.15 14.40 -7.49
N LYS A 111 -5.23 14.50 -8.46
CA LYS A 111 -5.49 14.16 -9.86
C LYS A 111 -5.48 12.66 -10.12
N ASN A 112 -4.71 11.91 -9.35
CA ASN A 112 -4.46 10.48 -9.55
C ASN A 112 -4.88 9.67 -8.32
N THR A 113 -6.17 9.70 -8.00
CA THR A 113 -6.74 8.95 -6.87
C THR A 113 -6.67 7.44 -7.07
N VAL A 114 -6.58 7.00 -8.33
CA VAL A 114 -6.47 5.60 -8.74
C VAL A 114 -5.25 5.47 -9.65
N LEU A 115 -4.25 4.70 -9.20
CA LEU A 115 -2.99 4.54 -9.91
C LEU A 115 -3.04 3.30 -10.80
N PRO A 116 -2.95 3.44 -12.13
CA PRO A 116 -2.68 2.34 -13.03
C PRO A 116 -1.21 1.97 -12.86
N LEU A 117 -0.93 0.83 -12.25
CA LEU A 117 0.42 0.33 -12.07
C LEU A 117 0.59 -0.82 -13.05
N ASP A 118 1.47 -0.67 -14.04
CA ASP A 118 1.63 -1.61 -15.17
C ASP A 118 1.86 -3.06 -14.74
N ASP A 119 2.40 -3.24 -13.54
CA ASP A 119 2.84 -4.49 -12.95
C ASP A 119 1.89 -5.05 -11.87
N VAL A 120 0.68 -4.49 -11.77
CA VAL A 120 -0.34 -4.84 -10.78
C VAL A 120 -1.68 -5.04 -11.48
N ASP A 121 -2.22 -6.25 -11.38
CA ASP A 121 -3.47 -6.66 -12.07
C ASP A 121 -4.70 -5.79 -11.73
N ARG A 122 -4.64 -5.04 -10.63
CA ARG A 122 -5.73 -4.16 -10.19
C ARG A 122 -5.22 -2.78 -9.85
N PRO A 123 -5.96 -1.74 -10.23
CA PRO A 123 -5.58 -0.38 -9.89
C PRO A 123 -5.65 -0.17 -8.37
N VAL A 124 -4.71 0.59 -7.84
CA VAL A 124 -4.60 0.88 -6.40
C VAL A 124 -5.14 2.27 -6.14
N SER A 125 -6.06 2.41 -5.19
CA SER A 125 -6.52 3.73 -4.76
C SER A 125 -5.61 4.30 -3.68
N VAL A 126 -5.35 5.60 -3.74
CA VAL A 126 -4.54 6.34 -2.75
C VAL A 126 -5.36 7.50 -2.21
N ASP A 127 -5.71 7.42 -0.94
CA ASP A 127 -6.55 8.40 -0.27
C ASP A 127 -5.76 9.12 0.84
N PRO A 128 -5.69 10.46 0.86
CA PRO A 128 -5.20 11.19 2.03
C PRO A 128 -6.05 10.88 3.27
N VAL A 129 -5.39 10.75 4.42
CA VAL A 129 -6.03 10.47 5.71
C VAL A 129 -5.72 11.61 6.66
N ASN A 130 -6.76 12.18 7.25
CA ASN A 130 -6.62 13.20 8.29
C ASN A 130 -6.30 12.53 9.62
N LEU A 131 -5.20 12.95 10.24
CA LEU A 131 -4.83 12.56 11.60
C LEU A 131 -5.29 13.63 12.59
N SER A 132 -5.69 13.21 13.79
CA SER A 132 -5.86 14.14 14.90
C SER A 132 -4.50 14.71 15.32
N SER A 133 -4.47 15.85 16.02
CA SER A 133 -3.21 16.41 16.54
C SER A 133 -2.48 15.43 17.47
N HIS A 134 -3.24 14.59 18.21
CA HIS A 134 -2.70 13.55 19.07
C HIS A 134 -2.05 12.42 18.26
N ASP A 135 -2.76 11.89 17.26
CA ASP A 135 -2.23 10.80 16.43
C ASP A 135 -1.03 11.25 15.59
N LEU A 136 -1.08 12.49 15.10
CA LEU A 136 0.05 13.12 14.43
C LEU A 136 1.25 13.20 15.37
N SER A 137 1.08 13.73 16.59
CA SER A 137 2.14 13.79 17.60
C SER A 137 2.73 12.41 17.91
N ASN A 138 1.88 11.39 18.04
CA ASN A 138 2.32 10.01 18.30
C ASN A 138 3.11 9.42 17.13
N LEU A 139 2.65 9.64 15.89
CA LEU A 139 3.34 9.18 14.68
C LEU A 139 4.77 9.71 14.61
N TRP A 140 4.95 11.02 14.84
CA TRP A 140 6.26 11.65 14.81
C TRP A 140 7.15 11.24 16.00
N SER A 141 6.55 11.11 17.20
CA SER A 141 7.26 10.60 18.38
C SER A 141 7.80 9.19 18.16
N MET A 142 7.01 8.31 17.55
CA MET A 142 7.42 6.94 17.20
C MET A 142 8.60 6.92 16.21
N MET A 143 8.64 7.88 15.27
CA MET A 143 9.73 8.00 14.31
C MET A 143 11.02 8.58 14.91
N GLY A 144 10.93 9.20 16.10
CA GLY A 144 12.08 9.78 16.81
C GLY A 144 12.72 10.95 16.06
N ILE A 145 11.92 11.70 15.29
CA ILE A 145 12.33 12.87 14.51
C ILE A 145 11.30 14.00 14.69
N SER A 146 11.75 15.25 14.53
CA SER A 146 10.85 16.40 14.53
C SER A 146 9.92 16.38 13.32
N TYR A 147 8.74 17.00 13.48
CA TYR A 147 7.77 17.16 12.40
C TYR A 147 8.39 17.83 11.17
N ILE A 148 8.11 17.28 9.99
CA ILE A 148 8.45 17.88 8.69
C ILE A 148 7.21 17.86 7.77
N PRO A 149 7.19 18.68 6.69
CA PRO A 149 6.09 18.70 5.74
C PRO A 149 5.81 17.32 5.16
N SER A 150 4.57 16.86 5.29
CA SER A 150 4.17 15.52 4.88
C SER A 150 2.69 15.40 4.60
N VAL A 151 2.31 14.31 3.93
CA VAL A 151 0.93 13.86 3.77
C VAL A 151 0.85 12.38 4.15
N PHE A 152 -0.16 12.04 4.94
CA PHE A 152 -0.45 10.68 5.34
C PHE A 152 -1.53 10.10 4.43
N CYS A 153 -1.28 8.92 3.87
CA CYS A 153 -2.16 8.31 2.89
C CYS A 153 -2.47 6.85 3.25
N ARG A 154 -3.66 6.42 2.88
CA ARG A 154 -4.07 5.01 2.87
C ARG A 154 -4.17 4.53 1.43
N MET A 155 -3.46 3.45 1.14
CA MET A 155 -3.53 2.70 -0.11
C MET A 155 -4.40 1.48 0.10
N ARG A 156 -5.44 1.28 -0.72
CA ARG A 156 -6.41 0.17 -0.57
C ARG A 156 -6.21 -0.91 -1.62
N MET A 157 -6.94 -2.02 -1.46
CA MET A 157 -7.08 -3.10 -2.45
C MET A 157 -5.78 -3.89 -2.72
N LEU A 158 -4.86 -3.91 -1.76
CA LEU A 158 -3.71 -4.81 -1.81
C LEU A 158 -4.14 -6.22 -1.42
N THR A 159 -4.27 -7.10 -2.41
CA THR A 159 -4.62 -8.51 -2.14
C THR A 159 -3.34 -9.34 -2.07
N ILE A 160 -3.14 -10.04 -0.96
CA ILE A 160 -2.16 -11.12 -0.85
C ILE A 160 -2.95 -12.43 -0.90
N ASP A 161 -2.75 -13.19 -1.97
CA ASP A 161 -3.36 -14.50 -2.17
C ASP A 161 -2.23 -15.52 -2.42
N GLU A 162 -1.83 -16.22 -1.36
CA GLU A 162 -0.97 -17.40 -1.52
C GLU A 162 -1.86 -18.58 -1.88
N GLN A 163 -1.62 -19.12 -3.08
CA GLN A 163 -2.46 -20.11 -3.73
C GLN A 163 -2.29 -21.54 -3.17
N GLU A 164 -1.76 -21.66 -1.96
CA GLU A 164 -1.44 -22.93 -1.34
C GLU A 164 -2.72 -23.65 -0.87
N ILE A 165 -2.83 -24.94 -1.20
CA ILE A 165 -3.90 -25.80 -0.71
C ILE A 165 -3.53 -26.22 0.71
N ILE A 166 -4.29 -25.73 1.68
CA ILE A 166 -4.05 -25.97 3.10
C ILE A 166 -4.80 -27.22 3.62
N ASP A 167 -5.84 -27.67 2.92
CA ASP A 167 -6.61 -28.86 3.30
C ASP A 167 -7.25 -29.51 2.06
N LEU A 168 -7.50 -30.83 2.11
CA LEU A 168 -8.06 -31.62 1.02
C LEU A 168 -9.31 -32.37 1.49
N SER A 169 -10.46 -32.02 0.93
CA SER A 169 -11.74 -32.68 1.20
C SER A 169 -12.20 -33.51 -0.01
N ALA A 170 -12.77 -34.70 0.25
CA ALA A 170 -13.41 -35.51 -0.78
C ALA A 170 -14.80 -34.93 -1.12
N VAL A 171 -15.14 -34.86 -2.41
CA VAL A 171 -16.49 -34.50 -2.85
C VAL A 171 -17.41 -35.69 -2.54
N VAL A 172 -18.32 -35.53 -1.58
CA VAL A 172 -19.36 -36.53 -1.31
C VAL A 172 -20.26 -36.60 -2.54
N GLY A 173 -20.21 -37.72 -3.26
CA GLY A 173 -21.11 -37.99 -4.37
C GLY A 173 -22.56 -38.04 -3.89
N GLU A 174 -23.48 -37.52 -4.72
CA GLU A 174 -24.92 -37.47 -4.46
C GLU A 174 -25.43 -38.74 -3.77
N GLN A 175 -26.10 -38.56 -2.63
CA GLN A 175 -26.94 -39.64 -2.09
C GLN A 175 -28.08 -39.87 -3.09
N GLN A 176 -28.08 -41.01 -3.76
CA GLN A 176 -29.30 -41.53 -4.39
C GLN A 176 -30.33 -41.70 -3.27
N LEU A 177 -31.31 -40.80 -3.24
CA LEU A 177 -32.55 -40.98 -2.49
C LEU A 177 -33.29 -42.17 -3.12
N ASP A 178 -33.03 -43.35 -2.58
CA ASP A 178 -33.83 -44.55 -2.86
C ASP A 178 -35.25 -44.25 -2.38
N THR A 179 -36.11 -43.85 -3.34
CA THR A 179 -37.55 -43.75 -3.11
C THR A 179 -38.09 -45.16 -3.14
N GLY A 180 -37.87 -45.88 -2.03
CA GLY A 180 -38.44 -47.19 -1.77
C GLY A 180 -39.96 -47.08 -1.75
N THR A 181 -40.58 -47.54 -2.84
CA THR A 181 -42.01 -47.79 -2.93
C THR A 181 -42.30 -49.10 -2.19
N VAL A 182 -43.19 -49.08 -1.20
CA VAL A 182 -44.39 -49.95 -1.00
C VAL A 182 -45.10 -49.50 0.27
#